data_AF-A0A812KXN4-F1
#
_entry.id   AF-A0A812KXN4-F1
#
_cell.length_a   1.000
_cell.length_b   1.000
_cell.length_c   1.000
_cell.angle_alpha   90.00
_cell.angle_beta   90.00
_cell.angle_gamma   90.00
#
_symmetry.space_group_name_H-M   'P 1'
#
loop_
_entity.id
_entity.type
_entity.pdbx_description
1 polymer ?
#
loop_
_entity_poly.entity_id
_entity_poly.type
_entity_poly.pdbx_seq_one_letter_code
_entity_poly.pdbx_strand_id
1 'polypeptide(L)'
;MFFAVLFVVPFSIVCCCLRGSNISSNGVCGETLKVFHSCIDIEVADQDMPGLFAASVESRRQICADLSPMLEVMIRRNPEPMKPGSVVQFVQATGSGEEFWPYLAVRALLQNLLQVWPVTGPPKSAAEVQTKVFPQSVLAAAEPRISCPFSDPAIRRGTAVLWAHMWRLHPHMPPAVQAELTGRLMHLPKLGRAMTSVAAHGEGDRSGFVDIVRSSIKFQRCLVQAMDFDDSPLLQLPHVRSVPANPPTLREDHLKLRLLKSQVVESCGEPSLLRRIGNFSTEQVLDIQAFCRHAPLVELSYVVNDEPDMAEGDLGTLKITLTRTNLDATESVGAVHAPLFPGVKFEEWWLLVYDNRGRRTITAPLQCQAMPRCSQS
;
A
#
# COMPACT_ATOMS: atom_id res chain seq x y z
N MET A 1 29.95 -42.37 3.39
CA MET A 1 29.34 -41.93 2.12
C MET A 1 27.94 -42.51 1.88
N PHE A 2 27.73 -43.82 2.08
CA PHE A 2 26.44 -44.51 1.86
C PHE A 2 25.25 -43.90 2.64
N PHE A 3 25.44 -43.54 3.92
CA PHE A 3 24.39 -42.96 4.78
C PHE A 3 23.89 -41.58 4.30
N ALA A 4 24.80 -40.75 3.76
CA ALA A 4 24.44 -39.45 3.19
C ALA A 4 23.60 -39.59 1.91
N VAL A 5 23.92 -40.57 1.06
CA VAL A 5 23.18 -40.82 -0.18
C VAL A 5 21.79 -41.43 0.10
N LEU A 6 21.65 -42.26 1.14
CA LEU A 6 20.39 -42.94 1.45
C LEU A 6 19.39 -42.09 2.23
N PHE A 7 19.86 -41.16 3.07
CA PHE A 7 18.96 -40.38 3.92
C PHE A 7 19.04 -38.88 3.64
N VAL A 8 20.24 -38.31 3.49
CA VAL A 8 20.40 -36.86 3.30
C VAL A 8 19.91 -36.42 1.92
N VAL A 9 20.23 -37.19 0.86
CA VAL A 9 19.78 -36.86 -0.50
C VAL A 9 18.25 -36.96 -0.65
N PRO A 10 17.57 -38.06 -0.26
CA PRO A 10 16.10 -38.11 -0.34
C PRO A 10 15.42 -37.09 0.59
N PHE A 11 15.94 -36.86 1.79
CA PHE A 11 15.40 -35.84 2.70
C PHE A 11 15.55 -34.43 2.13
N SER A 12 16.70 -34.11 1.52
CA SER A 12 16.92 -32.82 0.86
C SER A 12 16.02 -32.66 -0.34
N ILE A 13 15.83 -33.71 -1.16
CA ILE A 13 14.90 -33.70 -2.29
C ILE A 13 13.47 -33.47 -1.80
N VAL A 14 13.01 -34.21 -0.78
CA VAL A 14 11.66 -34.02 -0.21
C VAL A 14 11.50 -32.62 0.39
N CYS A 15 12.47 -32.11 1.14
CA CYS A 15 12.43 -30.73 1.65
C CYS A 15 12.45 -29.68 0.54
N CYS A 16 13.21 -29.89 -0.53
CA CYS A 16 13.23 -29.02 -1.71
C CYS A 16 11.90 -29.09 -2.48
N CYS A 17 11.32 -30.28 -2.65
CA CYS A 17 10.03 -30.47 -3.30
C CYS A 17 8.88 -29.85 -2.48
N LEU A 18 8.87 -30.02 -1.15
CA LEU A 18 7.87 -29.44 -0.26
C LEU A 18 8.03 -27.91 -0.09
N ARG A 19 9.26 -27.39 -0.14
CA ARG A 19 9.48 -25.92 -0.16
C ARG A 19 9.16 -25.32 -1.52
N GLY A 20 9.48 -26.02 -2.61
CA GLY A 20 9.22 -25.58 -3.98
C GLY A 20 7.74 -25.66 -4.36
N SER A 21 6.99 -26.64 -3.84
CA SER A 21 5.55 -26.79 -4.09
C SER A 21 4.70 -25.64 -3.55
N ASN A 22 5.23 -24.89 -2.58
CA ASN A 22 4.52 -23.79 -1.92
C ASN A 22 4.94 -22.41 -2.42
N ILE A 23 5.69 -22.31 -3.52
CA ILE A 23 6.03 -21.02 -4.15
C ILE A 23 5.51 -21.05 -5.58
N SER A 24 4.70 -20.06 -5.93
CA SER A 24 4.18 -19.89 -7.29
C SER A 24 5.27 -19.49 -8.28
N SER A 25 4.97 -19.60 -9.59
CA SER A 25 5.86 -19.16 -10.67
C SER A 25 6.32 -17.70 -10.55
N ASN A 26 5.54 -16.87 -9.83
CA ASN A 26 5.85 -15.46 -9.58
C ASN A 26 6.64 -15.21 -8.27
N GLY A 27 7.13 -16.26 -7.61
CA GLY A 27 7.93 -16.15 -6.37
C GLY A 27 7.12 -15.78 -5.12
N VAL A 28 5.79 -15.98 -5.17
CA VAL A 28 4.84 -15.70 -4.08
C VAL A 28 4.40 -17.00 -3.43
N CYS A 29 4.33 -17.03 -2.10
CA CYS A 29 3.91 -18.17 -1.29
C CYS A 29 2.50 -18.65 -1.70
N GLY A 30 2.27 -19.96 -1.81
CA GLY A 30 0.98 -20.54 -2.16
C GLY A 30 -0.10 -20.19 -1.14
N GLU A 31 0.25 -20.14 0.15
CA GLU A 31 -0.64 -19.67 1.22
C GLU A 31 -0.99 -18.19 1.06
N THR A 32 -0.06 -17.36 0.57
CA THR A 32 -0.35 -15.94 0.27
C THR A 32 -1.35 -15.83 -0.88
N LEU A 33 -1.18 -16.63 -1.94
CA LEU A 33 -2.15 -16.67 -3.04
C LEU A 33 -3.51 -17.15 -2.57
N LYS A 34 -3.59 -18.15 -1.68
CA LYS A 34 -4.87 -18.59 -1.09
C LYS A 34 -5.54 -17.44 -0.33
N VAL A 35 -4.80 -16.70 0.49
CA VAL A 35 -5.33 -15.51 1.19
C VAL A 35 -5.85 -14.48 0.19
N PHE A 36 -5.09 -14.18 -0.87
CA PHE A 36 -5.54 -13.23 -1.89
C PHE A 36 -6.80 -13.71 -2.62
N HIS A 37 -6.85 -14.97 -3.06
CA HIS A 37 -8.04 -15.52 -3.72
C HIS A 37 -9.27 -15.52 -2.82
N SER A 38 -9.10 -15.76 -1.51
CA SER A 38 -10.23 -15.81 -0.56
C SER A 38 -10.68 -14.44 -0.06
N CYS A 39 -9.83 -13.41 -0.13
CA CYS A 39 -10.11 -12.11 0.50
C CYS A 39 -10.17 -10.94 -0.50
N ILE A 40 -9.75 -11.12 -1.76
CA ILE A 40 -9.87 -10.09 -2.80
C ILE A 40 -11.20 -10.31 -3.53
N ASP A 41 -12.20 -9.55 -3.14
CA ASP A 41 -13.53 -9.56 -3.74
C ASP A 41 -13.97 -8.12 -4.12
N ILE A 42 -15.22 -7.99 -4.57
CA ILE A 42 -15.79 -6.72 -5.04
C ILE A 42 -16.03 -5.70 -3.92
N GLU A 43 -16.05 -6.12 -2.66
CA GLU A 43 -16.32 -5.25 -1.50
C GLU A 43 -15.04 -4.61 -0.95
N VAL A 44 -13.87 -5.12 -1.34
CA VAL A 44 -12.57 -4.59 -0.94
C VAL A 44 -12.42 -3.13 -1.37
N ALA A 45 -12.17 -2.24 -0.41
CA ALA A 45 -11.88 -0.85 -0.67
C ALA A 45 -10.37 -0.61 -0.85
N ASP A 46 -10.01 0.55 -1.39
CA ASP A 46 -8.62 1.06 -1.44
C ASP A 46 -7.91 0.90 -0.09
N GLN A 47 -8.59 1.32 0.98
CA GLN A 47 -8.06 1.37 2.34
C GLN A 47 -7.78 -0.03 2.95
N ASP A 48 -8.35 -1.10 2.39
CA ASP A 48 -8.16 -2.47 2.89
C ASP A 48 -6.89 -3.13 2.31
N MET A 49 -6.35 -2.58 1.22
CA MET A 49 -5.18 -3.11 0.53
C MET A 49 -3.93 -3.26 1.43
N PRO A 50 -3.60 -2.32 2.34
CA PRO A 50 -2.50 -2.51 3.29
C PRO A 50 -2.71 -3.73 4.20
N GLY A 51 -3.94 -4.00 4.62
CA GLY A 51 -4.28 -5.17 5.43
C GLY A 51 -4.17 -6.48 4.68
N LEU A 52 -4.65 -6.52 3.44
CA LEU A 52 -4.45 -7.66 2.53
C LEU A 52 -2.97 -7.94 2.29
N PHE A 53 -2.18 -6.90 2.03
CA PHE A 53 -0.73 -7.03 1.86
C PHE A 53 -0.05 -7.55 3.14
N ALA A 54 -0.43 -7.02 4.30
CA ALA A 54 0.10 -7.45 5.59
C ALA A 54 -0.26 -8.90 5.94
N ALA A 55 -1.37 -9.43 5.41
CA ALA A 55 -1.80 -10.82 5.58
C ALA A 55 -0.91 -11.84 4.84
N SER A 56 -0.13 -11.40 3.84
CA SER A 56 0.79 -12.27 3.12
C SER A 56 1.83 -12.92 4.04
N VAL A 57 2.20 -14.17 3.76
CA VAL A 57 3.25 -14.89 4.50
C VAL A 57 4.59 -14.14 4.44
N GLU A 58 4.89 -13.53 3.31
CA GLU A 58 6.10 -12.74 3.10
C GLU A 58 6.17 -11.52 4.00
N SER A 59 5.04 -10.84 4.18
CA SER A 59 4.95 -9.69 5.09
C SER A 59 4.96 -10.15 6.55
N ARG A 60 4.35 -11.29 6.90
CA ARG A 60 4.23 -11.75 8.30
C ARG A 60 5.55 -12.13 9.00
N ARG A 61 6.63 -12.44 8.26
CA ARG A 61 7.87 -13.05 8.82
C ARG A 61 8.83 -12.07 9.52
N GLN A 62 8.38 -10.97 10.09
CA GLN A 62 9.27 -9.87 10.52
C GLN A 62 9.12 -9.49 12.00
N ILE A 63 10.19 -8.85 12.51
CA ILE A 63 10.55 -8.61 13.91
C ILE A 63 9.43 -7.92 14.71
N CYS A 64 9.14 -8.39 15.92
CA CYS A 64 8.27 -7.72 16.89
C CYS A 64 8.97 -6.49 17.50
N ALA A 65 9.16 -5.42 16.72
CA ALA A 65 9.66 -4.13 17.21
C ALA A 65 8.62 -3.40 18.10
N ASP A 66 9.04 -2.54 19.01
CA ASP A 66 8.10 -1.68 19.73
C ASP A 66 7.51 -0.61 18.79
N LEU A 67 6.19 -0.64 18.59
CA LEU A 67 5.46 0.33 17.76
C LEU A 67 4.91 1.52 18.55
N SER A 68 5.03 1.51 19.89
CA SER A 68 4.37 2.49 20.76
C SER A 68 4.65 3.94 20.36
N PRO A 69 5.91 4.36 20.09
CA PRO A 69 6.20 5.75 19.71
C PRO A 69 5.50 6.18 18.42
N MET A 70 5.44 5.28 17.43
CA MET A 70 4.79 5.53 16.15
C MET A 70 3.27 5.57 16.30
N LEU A 71 2.71 4.60 17.04
CA LEU A 71 1.27 4.46 17.23
C LEU A 71 0.67 5.63 18.02
N GLU A 72 1.38 6.15 19.02
CA GLU A 72 0.93 7.36 19.73
C GLU A 72 0.70 8.54 18.76
N VAL A 73 1.59 8.72 17.79
CA VAL A 73 1.47 9.78 16.78
C VAL A 73 0.34 9.47 15.80
N MET A 74 0.19 8.21 15.40
CA MET A 74 -0.93 7.78 14.55
C MET A 74 -2.29 8.04 15.22
N ILE A 75 -2.43 7.68 16.50
CA ILE A 75 -3.66 7.88 17.29
C ILE A 75 -3.97 9.38 17.40
N ARG A 76 -2.97 10.21 17.69
CA ARG A 76 -3.17 11.68 17.75
C ARG A 76 -3.58 12.27 16.41
N ARG A 77 -3.05 11.74 15.30
CA ARG A 77 -3.36 12.22 13.94
C ARG A 77 -4.75 11.81 13.47
N ASN A 78 -5.13 10.55 13.68
CA ASN A 78 -6.40 10.01 13.24
C ASN A 78 -6.92 9.00 14.27
N PRO A 79 -7.56 9.46 15.36
CA PRO A 79 -8.04 8.56 16.43
C PRO A 79 -9.27 7.78 15.99
N GLU A 80 -9.35 6.50 16.34
CA GLU A 80 -10.58 5.71 16.15
C GLU A 80 -11.68 6.23 17.10
N PRO A 81 -12.83 6.68 16.59
CA PRO A 81 -13.90 7.20 17.42
C PRO A 81 -14.49 6.08 18.27
N MET A 82 -14.58 6.31 19.59
CA MET A 82 -15.26 5.37 20.48
C MET A 82 -16.76 5.40 20.23
N LYS A 83 -17.35 4.25 19.93
CA LYS A 83 -18.80 4.09 19.77
C LYS A 83 -19.45 3.96 21.15
N PRO A 84 -20.60 4.62 21.41
CA PRO A 84 -21.38 4.35 22.61
C PRO A 84 -21.67 2.85 22.76
N GLY A 85 -21.48 2.31 23.96
CA GLY A 85 -21.62 0.87 24.24
C GLY A 85 -20.38 0.01 23.97
N SER A 86 -19.24 0.61 23.60
CA SER A 86 -17.97 -0.12 23.47
C SER A 86 -17.52 -0.67 24.84
N VAL A 87 -17.13 -1.94 24.88
CA VAL A 87 -16.50 -2.57 26.05
C VAL A 87 -15.06 -2.08 26.12
N VAL A 88 -14.66 -1.51 27.25
CA VAL A 88 -13.29 -1.04 27.50
C VAL A 88 -12.65 -1.94 28.54
N GLN A 89 -11.50 -2.52 28.20
CA GLN A 89 -10.67 -3.25 29.17
C GLN A 89 -9.60 -2.31 29.73
N PHE A 90 -9.60 -2.13 31.05
CA PHE A 90 -8.53 -1.40 31.74
C PHE A 90 -7.39 -2.36 32.06
N VAL A 91 -6.19 -2.05 31.57
CA VAL A 91 -4.98 -2.82 31.86
C VAL A 91 -4.08 -1.95 32.73
N GLN A 92 -3.65 -2.47 33.88
CA GLN A 92 -2.70 -1.78 34.75
C GLN A 92 -1.33 -1.79 34.06
N ALA A 93 -0.73 -0.61 33.89
CA ALA A 93 0.60 -0.46 33.33
C ALA A 93 1.69 -0.89 34.34
N THR A 94 1.70 -2.16 34.75
CA THR A 94 2.81 -2.72 35.52
C THR A 94 3.89 -3.20 34.56
N GLY A 95 4.89 -2.34 34.35
CA GLY A 95 6.26 -2.63 33.91
C GLY A 95 6.52 -3.91 33.11
N SER A 96 6.50 -3.79 31.79
CA SER A 96 7.40 -4.39 30.79
C SER A 96 6.63 -4.38 29.47
N GLY A 97 7.16 -3.69 28.46
CA GLY A 97 6.46 -3.35 27.21
C GLY A 97 6.11 -4.53 26.29
N GLU A 98 6.12 -5.77 26.77
CA GLU A 98 6.06 -6.97 25.93
C GLU A 98 4.66 -7.60 25.79
N GLU A 99 3.67 -7.26 26.64
CA GLU A 99 2.34 -7.90 26.61
C GLU A 99 1.21 -7.01 26.07
N PHE A 100 1.51 -5.89 25.42
CA PHE A 100 0.49 -4.92 25.02
C PHE A 100 -0.39 -5.35 23.83
N TRP A 101 -0.12 -6.49 23.16
CA TRP A 101 -0.66 -6.76 21.82
C TRP A 101 -1.53 -7.99 21.55
N PRO A 102 -2.10 -8.78 22.48
CA PRO A 102 -2.78 -9.98 22.01
C PRO A 102 -4.20 -9.76 21.49
N TYR A 103 -4.91 -8.66 21.76
CA TYR A 103 -6.31 -8.50 21.31
C TYR A 103 -6.70 -7.06 21.03
N LEU A 104 -6.84 -6.68 19.76
CA LEU A 104 -7.48 -5.43 19.33
C LEU A 104 -9.02 -5.51 19.46
N ALA A 105 -9.49 -5.72 20.69
CA ALA A 105 -10.86 -5.44 21.08
C ALA A 105 -10.82 -4.06 21.74
N VAL A 106 -11.37 -3.06 21.05
CA VAL A 106 -11.44 -1.63 21.40
C VAL A 106 -10.93 -1.32 22.81
N ARG A 107 -9.67 -0.89 22.89
CA ARG A 107 -9.07 -0.43 24.13
C ARG A 107 -9.22 1.08 24.16
N ALA A 108 -9.76 1.63 25.24
CA ALA A 108 -9.74 3.06 25.50
C ALA A 108 -8.81 3.28 26.69
N LEU A 109 -7.94 4.29 26.60
CA LEU A 109 -7.09 4.70 27.72
C LEU A 109 -7.83 5.77 28.51
N LEU A 110 -7.91 5.61 29.83
CA LEU A 110 -8.44 6.68 30.69
C LEU A 110 -7.42 7.82 30.76
N GLN A 111 -7.85 9.04 30.47
CA GLN A 111 -7.04 10.23 30.67
C GLN A 111 -7.19 10.71 32.12
N ASN A 112 -6.06 11.01 32.77
CA ASN A 112 -6.00 11.78 34.02
C ASN A 112 -6.88 11.25 35.17
N LEU A 113 -6.68 10.00 35.60
CA LEU A 113 -7.25 9.52 36.87
C LEU A 113 -6.22 9.53 37.98
N LEU A 114 -6.57 10.20 39.08
CA LEU A 114 -5.86 10.15 40.37
C LEU A 114 -6.18 8.86 41.16
N GLN A 115 -7.14 8.05 40.71
CA GLN A 115 -7.56 6.81 41.36
C GLN A 115 -7.00 5.59 40.63
N VAL A 116 -6.23 4.78 41.36
CA VAL A 116 -5.79 3.44 40.96
C VAL A 116 -6.81 2.44 41.49
N TRP A 117 -7.38 1.61 40.63
CA TRP A 117 -8.19 0.47 41.06
C TRP A 117 -7.33 -0.78 41.19
N PRO A 118 -7.53 -1.59 42.24
CA PRO A 118 -6.85 -2.87 42.34
C PRO A 118 -7.30 -3.78 41.19
N VAL A 119 -6.36 -4.22 40.36
CA VAL A 119 -6.64 -5.27 39.38
C VAL A 119 -6.74 -6.59 40.12
N THR A 120 -7.94 -7.14 40.17
CA THR A 120 -8.16 -8.53 40.54
C THR A 120 -8.03 -9.40 39.28
N GLY A 121 -7.65 -10.67 39.44
CA GLY A 121 -7.60 -11.64 38.33
C GLY A 121 -8.94 -11.77 37.59
N PRO A 122 -9.00 -12.57 36.51
CA PRO A 122 -10.20 -12.70 35.69
C PRO A 122 -11.41 -13.06 36.58
N PRO A 123 -12.58 -12.41 36.36
CA PRO A 123 -13.76 -12.62 37.19
C PRO A 123 -14.20 -14.08 37.11
N LYS A 124 -14.39 -14.73 38.26
CA LYS A 124 -14.82 -16.14 38.35
C LYS A 124 -16.33 -16.29 38.15
N SER A 125 -17.09 -15.19 38.19
CA SER A 125 -18.52 -15.18 37.94
C SER A 125 -18.99 -13.81 37.42
N ALA A 126 -20.17 -13.77 36.80
CA ALA A 126 -20.78 -12.51 36.34
C ALA A 126 -21.06 -11.52 37.48
N ALA A 127 -21.16 -11.98 38.72
CA ALA A 127 -21.37 -11.14 39.90
C ALA A 127 -20.10 -10.39 40.34
N GLU A 128 -18.90 -10.82 39.89
CA GLU A 128 -17.63 -10.14 40.16
C GLU A 128 -17.34 -9.00 39.16
N VAL A 129 -18.14 -8.89 38.09
CA VAL A 129 -17.98 -7.86 37.06
C VAL A 129 -18.59 -6.55 37.55
N GLN A 130 -17.74 -5.54 37.78
CA GLN A 130 -18.20 -4.19 38.08
C GLN A 130 -18.39 -3.39 36.79
N THR A 131 -19.63 -2.96 36.51
CA THR A 131 -19.92 -2.02 35.41
C THR A 131 -19.86 -0.59 35.94
N LYS A 132 -19.03 0.25 35.32
CA LYS A 132 -18.96 1.69 35.61
C LYS A 132 -19.21 2.49 34.34
N VAL A 133 -19.95 3.58 34.49
CA VAL A 133 -20.22 4.54 33.39
C VAL A 133 -19.25 5.71 33.54
N PHE A 134 -18.52 6.01 32.47
CA PHE A 134 -17.59 7.14 32.42
C PHE A 134 -18.06 8.16 31.38
N PRO A 135 -17.87 9.47 31.62
CA PRO A 135 -17.99 10.47 30.58
C PRO A 135 -17.04 10.15 29.42
N GLN A 136 -17.49 10.31 28.18
CA GLN A 136 -16.62 10.09 27.01
C GLN A 136 -15.38 11.00 27.03
N SER A 137 -15.46 12.17 27.66
CA SER A 137 -14.37 13.14 27.79
C SER A 137 -13.17 12.66 28.60
N VAL A 138 -13.31 11.62 29.44
CA VAL A 138 -12.18 11.05 30.19
C VAL A 138 -11.55 9.84 29.49
N LEU A 139 -12.04 9.49 28.31
CA LEU A 139 -11.56 8.35 27.52
C LEU A 139 -10.77 8.87 26.31
N ALA A 140 -9.65 8.23 26.01
CA ALA A 140 -8.86 8.40 24.80
C ALA A 140 -8.95 7.17 23.91
N ALA A 141 -8.92 7.37 22.60
CA ALA A 141 -8.71 6.28 21.65
C ALA A 141 -7.36 5.59 21.94
N ALA A 142 -7.32 4.27 21.97
CA ALA A 142 -6.04 3.53 22.03
C ALA A 142 -5.61 2.97 20.68
N GLU A 143 -6.39 3.21 19.62
CA GLU A 143 -6.09 2.74 18.27
C GLU A 143 -6.25 3.88 17.25
N PRO A 144 -5.37 3.93 16.24
CA PRO A 144 -5.57 4.82 15.11
C PRO A 144 -6.69 4.29 14.21
N ARG A 145 -7.44 5.20 13.60
CA ARG A 145 -8.43 4.91 12.57
C ARG A 145 -7.73 4.52 11.27
N ILE A 146 -7.51 3.23 11.10
CA ILE A 146 -6.95 2.62 9.90
C ILE A 146 -7.81 1.42 9.50
N SER A 147 -8.04 1.22 8.20
CA SER A 147 -8.77 0.04 7.74
C SER A 147 -7.88 -1.20 7.77
N CYS A 148 -8.43 -2.30 8.27
CA CYS A 148 -7.83 -3.62 8.23
C CYS A 148 -8.96 -4.66 8.28
N PRO A 149 -9.15 -5.47 7.21
CA PRO A 149 -10.22 -6.47 7.19
C PRO A 149 -9.95 -7.67 8.12
N PHE A 150 -8.77 -7.73 8.74
CA PHE A 150 -8.35 -8.82 9.61
C PHE A 150 -8.28 -8.40 11.07
N SER A 151 -8.76 -9.26 11.97
CA SER A 151 -8.63 -9.09 13.42
C SER A 151 -7.31 -9.64 13.99
N ASP A 152 -6.54 -10.38 13.18
CA ASP A 152 -5.27 -10.97 13.60
C ASP A 152 -4.26 -9.89 14.02
N PRO A 153 -3.66 -9.97 15.23
CA PRO A 153 -2.76 -8.94 15.73
C PRO A 153 -1.51 -8.74 14.88
N ALA A 154 -0.94 -9.79 14.31
CA ALA A 154 0.26 -9.69 13.49
C ALA A 154 -0.05 -9.00 12.14
N ILE A 155 -1.22 -9.26 11.57
CA ILE A 155 -1.70 -8.56 10.38
C ILE A 155 -1.96 -7.09 10.70
N ARG A 156 -2.74 -6.79 11.76
CA ARG A 156 -3.05 -5.41 12.15
C ARG A 156 -1.79 -4.59 12.47
N ARG A 157 -0.79 -5.23 13.09
CA ARG A 157 0.54 -4.65 13.31
C ARG A 157 1.20 -4.26 11.99
N GLY A 158 1.29 -5.19 11.03
CA GLY A 158 1.86 -4.93 9.72
C GLY A 158 1.11 -3.84 8.95
N THR A 159 -0.22 -3.84 9.05
CA THR A 159 -1.09 -2.79 8.48
C THR A 159 -0.75 -1.42 9.03
N ALA A 160 -0.59 -1.29 10.35
CA ALA A 160 -0.23 -0.02 11.00
C ALA A 160 1.13 0.52 10.52
N VAL A 161 2.13 -0.36 10.34
CA VAL A 161 3.45 0.02 9.80
C VAL A 161 3.34 0.57 8.36
N LEU A 162 2.53 -0.06 7.51
CA LEU A 162 2.31 0.41 6.13
C LEU A 162 1.54 1.73 6.09
N TRP A 163 0.52 1.91 6.93
CA TRP A 163 -0.19 3.17 7.08
C TRP A 163 0.72 4.29 7.57
N ALA A 164 1.55 4.03 8.57
CA ALA A 164 2.52 4.99 9.07
C ALA A 164 3.54 5.42 7.99
N HIS A 165 3.92 4.51 7.10
CA HIS A 165 4.75 4.82 5.94
C HIS A 165 4.03 5.75 4.95
N MET A 166 2.79 5.42 4.56
CA MET A 166 1.96 6.27 3.69
C MET A 166 1.70 7.66 4.31
N TRP A 167 1.62 7.74 5.63
CA TRP A 167 1.52 8.99 6.38
C TRP A 167 2.85 9.71 6.62
N ARG A 168 3.96 9.18 6.09
CA ARG A 168 5.34 9.71 6.22
C ARG A 168 5.82 9.86 7.66
N LEU A 169 5.38 9.00 8.57
CA LEU A 169 5.75 9.04 10.00
C LEU A 169 7.13 8.42 10.30
N HIS A 170 8.01 8.26 9.31
CA HIS A 170 9.38 7.75 9.46
C HIS A 170 10.19 8.38 10.61
N PRO A 171 10.10 9.70 10.89
CA PRO A 171 10.80 10.30 12.06
C PRO A 171 10.38 9.73 13.41
N HIS A 172 9.19 9.13 13.50
CA HIS A 172 8.63 8.51 14.70
C HIS A 172 8.76 6.98 14.69
N MET A 173 9.43 6.41 13.68
CA MET A 173 9.71 4.98 13.59
C MET A 173 11.11 4.69 14.18
N PRO A 174 11.22 3.94 15.28
CA PRO A 174 12.51 3.44 15.75
C PRO A 174 13.24 2.62 14.67
N PRO A 175 14.57 2.46 14.74
CA PRO A 175 15.34 1.72 13.74
C PRO A 175 14.82 0.30 13.47
N ALA A 176 14.34 -0.40 14.50
CA ALA A 176 13.74 -1.72 14.36
C ALA A 176 12.44 -1.71 13.53
N VAL A 177 11.61 -0.67 13.70
CA VAL A 177 10.37 -0.47 12.92
C VAL A 177 10.69 -0.07 11.48
N GLN A 178 11.72 0.75 11.26
CA GLN A 178 12.17 1.08 9.91
C GLN A 178 12.73 -0.14 9.16
N ALA A 179 13.44 -1.03 9.86
CA ALA A 179 13.91 -2.29 9.31
C ALA A 179 12.73 -3.22 8.95
N GLU A 180 11.72 -3.30 9.82
CA GLU A 180 10.48 -4.02 9.53
C GLU A 180 9.77 -3.43 8.29
N LEU A 181 9.57 -2.11 8.24
CA LEU A 181 8.99 -1.45 7.07
C LEU A 181 9.76 -1.75 5.79
N THR A 182 11.10 -1.65 5.84
CA THR A 182 11.97 -1.93 4.71
C THR A 182 11.78 -3.35 4.20
N GLY A 183 11.76 -4.34 5.10
CA GLY A 183 11.51 -5.73 4.76
C GLY A 183 10.16 -5.93 4.07
N ARG A 184 9.10 -5.25 4.53
CA ARG A 184 7.77 -5.31 3.90
C ARG A 184 7.77 -4.70 2.50
N LEU A 185 8.32 -3.50 2.36
CA LEU A 185 8.34 -2.77 1.08
C LEU A 185 9.16 -3.51 0.00
N MET A 186 10.21 -4.24 0.37
CA MET A 186 10.98 -5.07 -0.56
C MET A 186 10.16 -6.22 -1.19
N HIS A 187 9.06 -6.64 -0.57
CA HIS A 187 8.14 -7.62 -1.14
C HIS A 187 7.08 -7.01 -2.05
N LEU A 188 6.96 -5.67 -2.10
CA LEU A 188 5.96 -4.98 -2.89
C LEU A 188 5.92 -5.37 -4.38
N PRO A 189 7.05 -5.49 -5.11
CA PRO A 189 6.99 -5.79 -6.53
C PRO A 189 6.31 -7.12 -6.85
N LYS A 190 6.60 -8.17 -6.08
CA LYS A 190 6.02 -9.50 -6.30
C LYS A 190 4.60 -9.63 -5.74
N LEU A 191 4.35 -9.09 -4.55
CA LEU A 191 3.03 -9.16 -3.93
C LEU A 191 2.03 -8.26 -4.64
N GLY A 192 2.44 -7.06 -5.05
CA GLY A 192 1.62 -6.13 -5.83
C GLY A 192 1.15 -6.76 -7.14
N ARG A 193 2.06 -7.38 -7.90
CA ARG A 193 1.71 -8.13 -9.12
C ARG A 193 0.73 -9.27 -8.85
N ALA A 194 0.94 -10.04 -7.78
CA ALA A 194 0.03 -11.12 -7.40
C ALA A 194 -1.37 -10.58 -7.02
N MET A 195 -1.45 -9.52 -6.21
CA MET A 195 -2.72 -8.87 -5.87
C MET A 195 -3.46 -8.37 -7.11
N THR A 196 -2.74 -7.69 -8.02
CA THR A 196 -3.31 -7.18 -9.29
C THR A 196 -3.76 -8.33 -10.19
N SER A 197 -2.97 -9.40 -10.28
CA SER A 197 -3.32 -10.60 -11.06
C SER A 197 -4.57 -11.28 -10.52
N VAL A 198 -4.66 -11.50 -9.20
CA VAL A 198 -5.84 -12.12 -8.56
C VAL A 198 -7.07 -11.24 -8.76
N ALA A 199 -6.94 -9.93 -8.54
CA ALA A 199 -8.04 -8.98 -8.76
C ALA A 199 -8.56 -8.99 -10.20
N ALA A 200 -7.70 -9.21 -11.19
CA ALA A 200 -8.07 -9.21 -12.59
C ALA A 200 -8.58 -10.56 -13.12
N HIS A 201 -8.20 -11.68 -12.52
CA HIS A 201 -8.71 -13.00 -12.92
C HIS A 201 -9.93 -13.44 -12.10
N GLY A 202 -10.27 -12.74 -11.02
CA GLY A 202 -11.36 -13.17 -10.14
C GLY A 202 -11.10 -14.56 -9.53
N GLU A 203 -12.17 -15.20 -9.05
CA GLU A 203 -12.14 -16.58 -8.54
C GLU A 203 -12.73 -17.53 -9.59
N GLY A 204 -11.93 -18.50 -10.04
CA GLY A 204 -12.34 -19.49 -11.05
C GLY A 204 -12.45 -18.92 -12.47
N ASP A 205 -13.54 -19.25 -13.17
CA ASP A 205 -13.79 -18.88 -14.58
C ASP A 205 -14.49 -17.51 -14.72
N ARG A 206 -14.35 -16.63 -13.72
CA ARG A 206 -15.05 -15.33 -13.63
C ARG A 206 -14.11 -14.20 -14.05
N SER A 207 -14.62 -13.20 -14.78
CA SER A 207 -13.87 -11.97 -15.01
C SER A 207 -13.62 -11.21 -13.71
N GLY A 208 -12.41 -10.66 -13.55
CA GLY A 208 -12.02 -9.90 -12.36
C GLY A 208 -12.64 -8.51 -12.29
N PHE A 209 -12.47 -7.85 -11.14
CA PHE A 209 -13.10 -6.58 -10.81
C PHE A 209 -12.18 -5.41 -11.16
N VAL A 210 -12.58 -4.58 -12.14
CA VAL A 210 -11.73 -3.48 -12.65
C VAL A 210 -11.34 -2.50 -11.54
N ASP A 211 -12.24 -2.24 -10.60
CA ASP A 211 -12.00 -1.29 -9.52
C ASP A 211 -10.97 -1.83 -8.55
N ILE A 212 -11.01 -3.12 -8.23
CA ILE A 212 -10.05 -3.77 -7.35
C ILE A 212 -8.67 -3.83 -7.99
N VAL A 213 -8.60 -4.03 -9.32
CA VAL A 213 -7.36 -3.89 -10.09
C VAL A 213 -6.79 -2.47 -9.96
N ARG A 214 -7.63 -1.45 -10.12
CA ARG A 214 -7.22 -0.04 -9.94
C ARG A 214 -6.78 0.25 -8.51
N SER A 215 -7.51 -0.23 -7.51
CA SER A 215 -7.17 -0.11 -6.08
C SER A 215 -5.83 -0.77 -5.76
N SER A 216 -5.57 -1.96 -6.30
CA SER A 216 -4.29 -2.66 -6.15
C SER A 216 -3.13 -1.88 -6.76
N ILE A 217 -3.31 -1.31 -7.96
CA ILE A 217 -2.30 -0.48 -8.62
C ILE A 217 -2.11 0.85 -7.87
N LYS A 218 -3.20 1.48 -7.40
CA LYS A 218 -3.17 2.72 -6.61
C LYS A 218 -2.43 2.49 -5.30
N PHE A 219 -2.72 1.41 -4.58
CA PHE A 219 -2.01 0.99 -3.38
C PHE A 219 -0.50 0.81 -3.61
N GLN A 220 -0.10 0.15 -4.70
CA GLN A 220 1.32 0.02 -5.05
C GLN A 220 1.97 1.39 -5.25
N ARG A 221 1.29 2.33 -5.92
CA ARG A 221 1.78 3.70 -6.10
C ARG A 221 1.91 4.44 -4.76
N CYS A 222 0.92 4.28 -3.87
CA CYS A 222 0.91 4.85 -2.52
C CYS A 222 2.12 4.37 -1.69
N LEU A 223 2.45 3.08 -1.74
CA LEU A 223 3.64 2.54 -1.06
C LEU A 223 4.97 2.93 -1.73
N VAL A 224 5.02 3.05 -3.05
CA VAL A 224 6.27 3.53 -3.71
C VAL A 224 6.52 5.00 -3.39
N GLN A 225 5.47 5.83 -3.33
CA GLN A 225 5.60 7.28 -3.16
C GLN A 225 5.42 7.76 -1.71
N ALA A 226 5.17 6.83 -0.77
CA ALA A 226 4.83 7.11 0.62
C ALA A 226 3.73 8.17 0.74
N MET A 227 2.55 7.88 0.21
CA MET A 227 1.37 8.74 0.25
C MET A 227 0.12 7.92 0.57
N ASP A 228 -0.86 8.56 1.20
CA ASP A 228 -2.20 8.00 1.38
C ASP A 228 -2.97 7.93 0.04
N PHE A 229 -4.11 7.24 0.02
CA PHE A 229 -4.99 7.09 -1.14
C PHE A 229 -5.65 8.41 -1.56
N ASP A 230 -5.88 9.31 -0.61
CA ASP A 230 -6.55 10.59 -0.81
C ASP A 230 -5.58 11.78 -0.82
N ASP A 231 -4.28 11.50 -0.69
CA ASP A 231 -3.23 12.51 -0.67
C ASP A 231 -3.09 13.21 -2.03
N SER A 232 -2.74 14.50 -1.98
CA SER A 232 -2.48 15.26 -3.20
C SER A 232 -1.27 14.71 -3.94
N PRO A 233 -1.33 14.52 -5.28
CA PRO A 233 -0.19 14.10 -6.09
C PRO A 233 1.02 15.05 -6.00
N LEU A 234 0.80 16.29 -5.54
CA LEU A 234 1.86 17.28 -5.29
C LEU A 234 2.88 16.80 -4.25
N LEU A 235 2.50 15.87 -3.36
CA LEU A 235 3.43 15.26 -2.40
C LEU A 235 4.52 14.40 -3.06
N GLN A 236 4.38 14.05 -4.34
CA GLN A 236 5.43 13.37 -5.11
C GLN A 236 6.58 14.30 -5.51
N LEU A 237 6.35 15.62 -5.50
CA LEU A 237 7.38 16.58 -5.89
C LEU A 237 8.51 16.60 -4.86
N PRO A 238 9.77 16.71 -5.30
CA PRO A 238 10.90 16.94 -4.40
C PRO A 238 10.63 18.12 -3.47
N HIS A 239 11.12 18.03 -2.24
CA HIS A 239 11.02 19.09 -1.21
C HIS A 239 9.61 19.39 -0.68
N VAL A 240 8.54 18.81 -1.25
CA VAL A 240 7.16 19.01 -0.78
C VAL A 240 6.85 18.02 0.36
N ARG A 241 6.79 18.55 1.59
CA ARG A 241 6.49 17.76 2.80
C ARG A 241 5.02 17.75 3.20
N SER A 242 4.29 18.80 2.84
CA SER A 242 2.88 18.98 3.15
C SER A 242 2.22 19.80 2.06
N VAL A 243 0.93 19.59 1.85
CA VAL A 243 0.13 20.35 0.90
C VAL A 243 -0.95 21.12 1.67
N PRO A 244 -1.23 22.40 1.35
CA PRO A 244 -2.28 23.17 2.00
C PRO A 244 -3.65 22.48 1.88
N ALA A 245 -4.55 22.71 2.85
CA ALA A 245 -5.88 22.09 2.91
C ALA A 245 -6.76 22.40 1.68
N ASN A 246 -6.57 23.57 1.07
CA ASN A 246 -7.17 23.94 -0.22
C ASN A 246 -6.08 23.97 -1.28
N PRO A 247 -5.59 22.80 -1.75
CA PRO A 247 -4.59 22.78 -2.80
C PRO A 247 -5.16 23.46 -4.06
N PRO A 248 -4.30 24.04 -4.92
CA PRO A 248 -4.71 24.36 -6.27
C PRO A 248 -5.42 23.15 -6.87
N THR A 249 -6.67 23.31 -7.31
CA THR A 249 -7.42 22.24 -7.96
C THR A 249 -6.70 21.89 -9.26
N LEU A 250 -5.88 20.84 -9.20
CA LEU A 250 -5.46 20.12 -10.39
C LEU A 250 -6.75 19.49 -10.93
N ARG A 251 -7.33 20.08 -11.99
CA ARG A 251 -8.56 19.58 -12.63
C ARG A 251 -8.50 18.06 -12.73
N GLU A 252 -9.56 17.39 -12.30
CA GLU A 252 -9.56 16.00 -11.84
C GLU A 252 -9.15 14.94 -12.87
N ASP A 253 -9.06 15.29 -14.15
CA ASP A 253 -8.73 14.32 -15.18
C ASP A 253 -7.23 14.00 -15.23
N HIS A 254 -6.90 12.95 -15.98
CA HIS A 254 -5.61 12.29 -16.22
C HIS A 254 -4.43 13.20 -16.66
N LEU A 255 -4.61 14.51 -16.55
CA LEU A 255 -3.72 15.62 -16.79
C LEU A 255 -2.92 16.07 -15.55
N LYS A 256 -3.00 15.43 -14.37
CA LYS A 256 -2.38 15.97 -13.14
C LYS A 256 -0.85 16.20 -13.26
N LEU A 257 -0.12 15.35 -13.98
CA LEU A 257 1.31 15.59 -14.31
C LEU A 257 1.54 16.44 -15.57
N ARG A 258 0.65 16.38 -16.58
CA ARG A 258 0.65 17.30 -17.75
C ARG A 258 0.52 18.76 -17.31
N LEU A 259 -0.40 19.02 -16.39
CA LEU A 259 -0.67 20.33 -15.77
C LEU A 259 0.47 20.77 -14.86
N LEU A 260 1.14 19.84 -14.17
CA LEU A 260 2.36 20.16 -13.42
C LEU A 260 3.45 20.66 -14.36
N LYS A 261 3.68 20.03 -15.52
CA LYS A 261 4.66 20.52 -16.49
C LYS A 261 4.29 21.92 -17.01
N SER A 262 3.05 22.16 -17.44
CA SER A 262 2.66 23.49 -17.95
C SER A 262 2.58 24.56 -16.86
N GLN A 263 2.05 24.29 -15.67
CA GLN A 263 1.87 25.29 -14.61
C GLN A 263 3.12 25.53 -13.76
N VAL A 264 4.04 24.56 -13.66
CA VAL A 264 5.33 24.72 -12.95
C VAL A 264 6.39 25.35 -13.84
N VAL A 265 6.34 25.11 -15.16
CA VAL A 265 7.35 25.59 -16.11
C VAL A 265 6.91 26.87 -16.83
N GLU A 266 5.62 27.10 -17.04
CA GLU A 266 5.10 28.27 -17.78
C GLU A 266 3.89 28.91 -17.07
N SER A 267 4.12 29.93 -16.25
CA SER A 267 3.07 30.92 -15.98
C SER A 267 3.66 32.33 -16.03
N CYS A 268 3.59 32.93 -17.22
CA CYS A 268 3.72 34.36 -17.38
C CYS A 268 2.50 35.03 -16.74
N GLY A 269 2.67 35.60 -15.53
CA GLY A 269 1.71 36.54 -14.94
C GLY A 269 0.88 36.07 -13.74
N GLU A 270 0.80 34.76 -13.45
CA GLU A 270 0.22 34.24 -12.19
C GLU A 270 1.34 33.88 -11.20
N PRO A 271 1.11 33.98 -9.86
CA PRO A 271 2.05 33.41 -8.90
C PRO A 271 2.12 31.90 -9.15
N SER A 272 3.28 31.43 -9.62
CA SER A 272 3.50 30.04 -10.01
C SER A 272 2.96 29.06 -8.96
N LEU A 273 2.40 27.94 -9.40
CA LEU A 273 1.81 26.90 -8.54
C LEU A 273 2.74 26.53 -7.36
N LEU A 274 4.05 26.56 -7.57
CA LEU A 274 5.07 26.38 -6.53
C LEU A 274 4.93 27.37 -5.37
N ARG A 275 4.75 28.67 -5.64
CA ARG A 275 4.56 29.70 -4.59
C ARG A 275 3.32 29.47 -3.74
N ARG A 276 2.29 28.80 -4.30
CA ARG A 276 1.05 28.47 -3.57
C ARG A 276 1.21 27.25 -2.67
N ILE A 277 2.17 26.38 -2.96
CA ILE A 277 2.41 25.13 -2.22
C ILE A 277 3.48 25.33 -1.15
N GLY A 278 4.42 26.26 -1.37
CA GLY A 278 5.43 26.60 -0.37
C GLY A 278 6.45 27.62 -0.84
N ASN A 279 7.37 27.94 0.07
CA ASN A 279 8.53 28.77 -0.22
C ASN A 279 9.73 27.86 -0.49
N PHE A 280 10.15 27.80 -1.75
CA PHE A 280 11.28 26.98 -2.21
C PHE A 280 12.46 27.87 -2.58
N SER A 281 13.68 27.41 -2.29
CA SER A 281 14.90 28.05 -2.80
C SER A 281 15.01 27.89 -4.32
N THR A 282 15.86 28.69 -4.97
CA THR A 282 16.12 28.55 -6.41
C THR A 282 16.58 27.13 -6.77
N GLU A 283 17.43 26.52 -5.96
CA GLU A 283 17.90 25.13 -6.15
C GLU A 283 16.74 24.12 -6.05
N GLN A 284 15.87 24.25 -5.05
CA GLN A 284 14.71 23.38 -4.89
C GLN A 284 13.72 23.51 -6.04
N VAL A 285 13.55 24.72 -6.59
CA VAL A 285 12.73 24.94 -7.79
C VAL A 285 13.33 24.21 -8.99
N LEU A 286 14.66 24.24 -9.16
CA LEU A 286 15.34 23.51 -10.24
C LEU A 286 15.16 22.00 -10.12
N ASP A 287 15.25 21.45 -8.90
CA ASP A 287 15.01 20.03 -8.64
C ASP A 287 13.58 19.61 -9.00
N ILE A 288 12.59 20.42 -8.60
CA ILE A 288 11.18 20.19 -8.92
C ILE A 288 10.96 20.26 -10.43
N GLN A 289 11.56 21.23 -11.11
CA GLN A 289 11.49 21.34 -12.58
C GLN A 289 12.17 20.16 -13.28
N ALA A 290 13.29 19.66 -12.75
CA ALA A 290 13.95 18.47 -13.27
C ALA A 290 13.07 17.22 -13.11
N PHE A 291 12.44 17.04 -11.95
CA PHE A 291 11.46 15.97 -11.73
C PHE A 291 10.29 16.07 -12.73
N CYS A 292 9.68 17.25 -12.88
CA CYS A 292 8.54 17.44 -13.79
C CYS A 292 8.90 17.21 -15.26
N ARG A 293 10.16 17.46 -15.67
CA ARG A 293 10.63 17.17 -17.04
C ARG A 293 10.69 15.67 -17.32
N HIS A 294 11.12 14.87 -16.35
CA HIS A 294 11.30 13.42 -16.49
C HIS A 294 10.05 12.62 -16.15
N ALA A 295 9.13 13.17 -15.36
CA ALA A 295 7.85 12.54 -15.02
C ALA A 295 7.13 12.00 -16.27
N PRO A 296 6.52 10.81 -16.23
CA PRO A 296 6.02 10.15 -17.42
C PRO A 296 4.88 10.93 -18.08
N LEU A 297 5.07 11.28 -19.35
CA LEU A 297 4.03 11.81 -20.21
C LEU A 297 3.76 10.84 -21.35
N VAL A 298 2.62 10.14 -21.28
CA VAL A 298 2.29 9.09 -22.23
C VAL A 298 1.01 9.39 -23.00
N GLU A 299 0.96 8.92 -24.23
CA GLU A 299 -0.20 8.89 -25.11
C GLU A 299 -0.48 7.44 -25.50
N LEU A 300 -1.75 7.06 -25.47
CA LEU A 300 -2.22 5.72 -25.77
C LEU A 300 -3.00 5.77 -27.08
N SER A 301 -2.63 4.92 -28.05
CA SER A 301 -3.43 4.64 -29.23
C SER A 301 -3.63 3.14 -29.37
N TYR A 302 -4.72 2.73 -30.02
CA TYR A 302 -5.00 1.33 -30.25
C TYR A 302 -5.65 1.11 -31.62
N VAL A 303 -5.43 -0.07 -32.19
CA VAL A 303 -6.05 -0.55 -33.42
C VAL A 303 -6.59 -1.94 -33.16
N VAL A 304 -7.84 -2.19 -33.54
CA VAL A 304 -8.45 -3.52 -33.51
C VAL A 304 -8.09 -4.18 -34.84
N ASN A 305 -7.32 -5.27 -34.77
CA ASN A 305 -6.85 -6.01 -35.94
C ASN A 305 -7.83 -7.17 -36.25
N ASP A 306 -9.05 -6.86 -36.67
CA ASP A 306 -10.07 -7.87 -36.96
C ASP A 306 -10.77 -7.61 -38.31
N GLU A 307 -11.40 -8.66 -38.85
CA GLU A 307 -12.31 -8.61 -40.00
C GLU A 307 -13.53 -7.72 -39.67
N PRO A 308 -14.19 -7.07 -40.64
CA PRO A 308 -15.28 -6.12 -40.39
C PRO A 308 -16.51 -6.73 -39.69
N ASP A 309 -16.68 -8.04 -39.78
CA ASP A 309 -17.80 -8.79 -39.18
C ASP A 309 -17.27 -9.79 -38.13
N MET A 310 -17.19 -9.37 -36.86
CA MET A 310 -16.93 -10.29 -35.74
C MET A 310 -18.24 -10.86 -35.20
N ALA A 311 -18.31 -12.19 -35.08
CA ALA A 311 -19.40 -12.88 -34.41
C ALA A 311 -19.15 -12.99 -32.89
N GLU A 312 -20.22 -13.26 -32.14
CA GLU A 312 -20.11 -13.56 -30.70
C GLU A 312 -19.28 -14.83 -30.50
N GLY A 313 -18.22 -14.73 -29.69
CA GLY A 313 -17.28 -15.82 -29.42
C GLY A 313 -15.98 -15.77 -30.24
N ASP A 314 -15.87 -14.85 -31.20
CA ASP A 314 -14.63 -14.68 -31.97
C ASP A 314 -13.51 -14.05 -31.14
N LEU A 315 -12.27 -14.47 -31.43
CA LEU A 315 -11.07 -13.94 -30.80
C LEU A 315 -10.65 -12.62 -31.47
N GLY A 316 -10.86 -11.50 -30.80
CA GLY A 316 -10.39 -10.19 -31.26
C GLY A 316 -8.95 -9.90 -30.83
N THR A 317 -8.15 -9.28 -31.72
CA THR A 317 -6.79 -8.85 -31.39
C THR A 317 -6.65 -7.33 -31.32
N LEU A 318 -6.28 -6.81 -30.15
CA LEU A 318 -6.04 -5.38 -29.95
C LEU A 318 -4.55 -5.04 -30.00
N LYS A 319 -4.13 -4.25 -30.98
CA LYS A 319 -2.77 -3.67 -31.04
C LYS A 319 -2.75 -2.33 -30.32
N ILE A 320 -2.12 -2.29 -29.15
CA ILE A 320 -1.97 -1.07 -28.33
C ILE A 320 -0.58 -0.48 -28.54
N THR A 321 -0.50 0.84 -28.74
CA THR A 321 0.75 1.60 -28.78
C THR A 321 0.75 2.64 -27.66
N LEU A 322 1.71 2.53 -26.75
CA LEU A 322 1.94 3.51 -25.68
C LEU A 322 3.19 4.33 -26.02
N THR A 323 3.01 5.62 -26.26
CA THR A 323 4.08 6.53 -26.70
C THR A 323 4.41 7.52 -25.58
N ARG A 324 5.68 7.60 -25.17
CA ARG A 324 6.16 8.64 -24.25
C ARG A 324 6.55 9.88 -25.05
N THR A 325 5.96 11.02 -24.75
CA THR A 325 6.10 12.24 -25.58
C THR A 325 7.02 13.30 -25.00
N ASN A 326 7.52 13.11 -23.78
CA ASN A 326 8.41 14.06 -23.10
C ASN A 326 9.87 13.61 -23.00
N LEU A 327 10.25 12.51 -23.65
CA LEU A 327 11.63 12.06 -23.78
C LEU A 327 11.98 11.94 -25.26
N ASP A 328 13.21 12.30 -25.60
CA ASP A 328 13.72 12.12 -26.95
C ASP A 328 14.02 10.65 -27.23
N ALA A 329 14.06 10.27 -28.52
CA ALA A 329 14.32 8.90 -28.93
C ALA A 329 15.69 8.35 -28.48
N THR A 330 16.61 9.20 -28.03
CA THR A 330 17.94 8.82 -27.52
C THR A 330 18.03 8.77 -26.00
N GLU A 331 17.03 9.30 -25.28
CA GLU A 331 17.04 9.38 -23.83
C GLU A 331 16.51 8.08 -23.20
N SER A 332 17.20 7.60 -22.16
CA SER A 332 16.78 6.43 -21.39
C SER A 332 15.93 6.84 -20.19
N VAL A 333 14.90 6.04 -19.90
CA VAL A 333 14.11 6.19 -18.66
C VAL A 333 14.95 5.76 -17.46
N GLY A 334 15.16 6.69 -16.53
CA GLY A 334 15.84 6.43 -15.27
C GLY A 334 14.95 5.76 -14.22
N ALA A 335 15.47 5.60 -13.01
CA ALA A 335 14.68 5.16 -11.86
C ALA A 335 13.61 6.20 -11.49
N VAL A 336 12.49 5.72 -10.95
CA VAL A 336 11.43 6.55 -10.38
C VAL A 336 11.98 7.28 -9.16
N HIS A 337 11.69 8.58 -9.05
CA HIS A 337 11.97 9.34 -7.84
C HIS A 337 11.04 8.86 -6.71
N ALA A 338 11.60 8.08 -5.78
CA ALA A 338 10.90 7.46 -4.67
C ALA A 338 11.82 7.42 -3.43
N PRO A 339 12.13 8.58 -2.81
CA PRO A 339 13.19 8.69 -1.79
C PRO A 339 12.90 7.93 -0.48
N LEU A 340 11.64 7.58 -0.22
CA LEU A 340 11.21 6.84 0.97
C LEU A 340 11.00 5.34 0.68
N PHE A 341 11.22 4.90 -0.55
CA PHE A 341 11.15 3.49 -0.92
C PHE A 341 12.56 2.88 -0.85
N PRO A 342 12.75 1.70 -0.22
CA PRO A 342 14.08 1.17 0.09
C PRO A 342 14.86 0.63 -1.11
N GLY A 343 14.21 0.42 -2.25
CA GLY A 343 14.81 -0.15 -3.45
C GLY A 343 14.82 0.80 -4.63
N VAL A 344 15.64 0.52 -5.64
CA VAL A 344 15.52 1.19 -6.94
C VAL A 344 14.25 0.69 -7.61
N LYS A 345 13.35 1.61 -7.95
CA LYS A 345 12.11 1.29 -8.65
C LYS A 345 12.12 1.87 -10.05
N PHE A 346 11.74 1.07 -11.04
CA PHE A 346 11.50 1.51 -12.40
C PHE A 346 10.00 1.62 -12.69
N GLU A 347 9.66 2.40 -13.71
CA GLU A 347 8.29 2.56 -14.17
C GLU A 347 7.73 1.22 -14.67
N GLU A 348 6.50 0.92 -14.23
CA GLU A 348 5.74 -0.23 -14.66
C GLU A 348 4.37 0.25 -15.10
N TRP A 349 3.95 -0.22 -16.27
CA TRP A 349 2.70 0.12 -16.92
C TRP A 349 1.81 -1.11 -16.93
N TRP A 350 0.55 -0.92 -16.52
CA TRP A 350 -0.47 -1.95 -16.58
C TRP A 350 -1.49 -1.55 -17.65
N LEU A 351 -1.58 -2.34 -18.71
CA LEU A 351 -2.58 -2.17 -19.77
C LEU A 351 -3.75 -3.09 -19.46
N LEU A 352 -4.94 -2.51 -19.34
CA LEU A 352 -6.16 -3.21 -18.94
C LEU A 352 -7.28 -2.92 -19.94
N VAL A 353 -7.90 -3.98 -20.45
CA VAL A 353 -9.12 -3.92 -21.24
C VAL A 353 -10.26 -4.41 -20.36
N TYR A 354 -11.31 -3.61 -20.22
CA TYR A 354 -12.42 -3.89 -19.30
C TYR A 354 -13.75 -3.36 -19.87
N ASP A 355 -14.85 -4.00 -19.48
CA ASP A 355 -16.19 -3.51 -19.75
C ASP A 355 -16.55 -2.43 -18.72
N ASN A 356 -16.82 -1.22 -19.21
CA ASN A 356 -17.17 -0.09 -18.38
C ASN A 356 -18.55 -0.22 -17.73
N ARG A 357 -19.50 -0.93 -18.36
CA ARG A 357 -20.85 -1.10 -17.81
C ARG A 357 -20.85 -2.12 -16.68
N GLY A 358 -20.29 -3.30 -16.94
CA GLY A 358 -20.19 -4.38 -15.96
C GLY A 358 -19.12 -4.16 -14.90
N ARG A 359 -18.20 -3.20 -15.09
CA ARG A 359 -17.02 -2.96 -14.24
C ARG A 359 -16.15 -4.22 -14.08
N ARG A 360 -16.04 -5.01 -15.15
CA ARG A 360 -15.29 -6.27 -15.19
C ARG A 360 -14.18 -6.24 -16.21
N THR A 361 -13.09 -6.91 -15.91
CA THR A 361 -11.98 -7.08 -16.84
C THR A 361 -12.39 -8.00 -18.01
N ILE A 362 -11.90 -7.69 -19.20
CA ILE A 362 -12.12 -8.49 -20.42
C ILE A 362 -10.90 -9.38 -20.68
N THR A 363 -9.71 -8.85 -20.45
CA THR A 363 -8.44 -9.57 -20.60
C THR A 363 -7.65 -9.56 -19.30
N ALA A 364 -6.75 -10.53 -19.16
CA ALA A 364 -5.68 -10.43 -18.17
C ALA A 364 -4.89 -9.12 -18.37
N PRO A 365 -4.46 -8.46 -17.29
CA PRO A 365 -3.77 -7.19 -17.38
C PRO A 365 -2.34 -7.44 -17.89
N LEU A 366 -1.94 -6.71 -18.93
CA LEU A 366 -0.61 -6.80 -19.48
C LEU A 366 0.32 -5.84 -18.73
N GLN A 367 1.36 -6.38 -18.12
CA GLN A 367 2.41 -5.60 -17.47
C GLN A 367 3.55 -5.31 -18.46
N CYS A 368 3.86 -4.03 -18.67
CA CYS A 368 5.00 -3.59 -19.45
C CYS A 368 5.96 -2.82 -18.54
N GLN A 369 7.25 -3.15 -18.57
CA GLN A 369 8.28 -2.37 -17.89
C GLN A 369 8.96 -1.44 -18.89
N ALA A 370 9.22 -0.20 -18.49
CA ALA A 370 10.11 0.66 -19.25
C ALA A 370 11.53 0.10 -19.13
N MET A 371 12.02 -0.57 -20.18
CA MET A 371 13.40 -1.05 -20.20
C MET A 371 14.33 0.16 -20.36
N PRO A 372 15.35 0.35 -19.50
CA PRO A 372 16.45 1.23 -19.86
C PRO A 372 17.07 0.64 -21.14
N ARG A 373 17.39 1.48 -22.13
CA ARG A 373 18.24 1.01 -23.23
C ARG A 373 19.59 0.62 -22.62
N CYS A 374 19.79 -0.67 -22.39
CA CYS A 374 21.12 -1.23 -22.30
C CYS A 374 21.73 -0.99 -23.69
N SER A 375 22.70 -0.08 -23.77
CA SER A 375 23.61 -0.02 -24.90
C SER A 375 24.32 -1.37 -24.99
N GLN A 376 23.80 -2.29 -25.79
CA GLN A 376 24.61 -3.35 -26.33
C GLN A 376 25.54 -2.69 -27.34
N SER A 377 26.76 -2.42 -26.90
CA SER A 377 27.93 -2.24 -27.77
C SER A 377 28.39 -3.58 -28.29
#